data_AF-A0A1Q3ADL9-F1
#
_entry.id   AF-A0A1Q3ADL9-F1
#
_cell.length_a   1.000
_cell.length_b   1.000
_cell.length_c   1.000
_cell.angle_alpha   90.00
_cell.angle_beta   90.00
_cell.angle_gamma   90.00
#
_symmetry.space_group_name_H-M   'P 1'
#
loop_
_entity.id
_entity.type
_entity.pdbx_description
1 polymer ?
#
loop_
_entity_poly.entity_id
_entity_poly.type
_entity_poly.pdbx_seq_one_letter_code
_entity_poly.pdbx_strand_id
1 'polypeptide(L)'
;MGKRKPSAARYRYPLPIHPIELPPLIPHNPISWIYWTYCYFTSVNGLTDKIHVEFFNDQYVHIVVRDDTQMIYLWEHGFFGTGQLSRSEPTWKNRTDNRLADSDSHGKTLEKVTQHRRLLRLEFKKQREQMEQELLELRRNGGTIEQEKELIEQQRKSLREYKSQQSFTEVAPQEETIRDIDLLLFTDDGKIKQLESLELMPAEAMFLTFALPVLDITAKDLTRRLMGSPESYADIHEFISQYVVYHHYRSHGWCVRSGVKFGCDYLLYQRGPPLEHAEFCIRILDSNDIKDYNWYSSLARVVAGANKTYVLCYVENLRSPETILRWWHQGNYRSIFSSYKVGEITYRRWIPGKNRE
;
A
#
# COMPACT_ATOMS: atom_id res chain seq x y z
N MET A 1 -12.67 25.46 4.47
CA MET A 1 -12.94 24.03 4.22
C MET A 1 -13.07 23.76 2.73
N GLY A 2 -12.01 23.29 2.06
CA GLY A 2 -12.12 22.81 0.68
C GLY A 2 -12.94 21.51 0.67
N LYS A 3 -14.03 21.46 -0.10
CA LYS A 3 -14.85 20.26 -0.26
C LYS A 3 -13.94 19.12 -0.71
N ARG A 4 -13.77 18.08 0.12
CA ARG A 4 -13.08 16.85 -0.27
C ARG A 4 -13.74 16.34 -1.55
N LYS A 5 -12.97 16.22 -2.64
CA LYS A 5 -13.45 15.58 -3.86
C LYS A 5 -13.95 14.18 -3.49
N PRO A 6 -15.07 13.71 -4.06
CA PRO A 6 -15.52 12.33 -3.87
C PRO A 6 -14.36 11.38 -4.20
N SER A 7 -14.17 10.32 -3.41
CA SER A 7 -13.04 9.40 -3.61
C SER A 7 -13.03 8.78 -5.01
N ALA A 8 -14.20 8.55 -5.60
CA ALA A 8 -14.36 8.09 -6.99
C ALA A 8 -13.86 9.11 -8.04
N ALA A 9 -13.94 10.42 -7.75
CA ALA A 9 -13.41 11.46 -8.63
C ALA A 9 -11.90 11.64 -8.46
N ARG A 10 -11.36 11.32 -7.28
CA ARG A 10 -9.93 11.40 -6.97
C ARG A 10 -9.14 10.25 -7.60
N TYR A 11 -9.62 9.02 -7.42
CA TYR A 11 -8.98 7.81 -7.97
C TYR A 11 -9.70 7.36 -9.24
N ARG A 12 -9.86 8.27 -10.20
CA ARG A 12 -10.65 8.01 -11.42
C ARG A 12 -9.94 7.02 -12.35
N TYR A 13 -8.62 7.14 -12.48
CA TYR A 13 -7.85 6.31 -13.40
C TYR A 13 -6.97 5.31 -12.62
N PRO A 14 -6.97 4.02 -13.00
CA PRO A 14 -6.20 2.99 -12.32
C PRO A 14 -4.70 2.98 -12.69
N LEU A 15 -4.32 3.71 -13.75
CA LEU A 15 -2.96 3.84 -14.25
C LEU A 15 -2.66 5.31 -14.59
N PRO A 16 -1.39 5.74 -14.56
CA PRO A 16 -0.93 7.08 -14.94
C PRO A 16 -0.86 7.22 -16.46
N ILE A 17 -1.89 6.76 -17.15
CA ILE A 17 -2.09 6.92 -18.59
C ILE A 17 -3.57 7.25 -18.75
N HIS A 18 -3.83 8.41 -19.34
CA HIS A 18 -5.19 8.91 -19.50
C HIS A 18 -5.71 8.58 -20.90
N PRO A 19 -6.99 8.24 -21.04
CA PRO A 19 -7.59 8.07 -22.36
C PRO A 19 -7.57 9.41 -23.11
N ILE A 20 -7.37 9.36 -24.43
CA ILE A 20 -7.52 10.54 -25.29
C ILE A 20 -8.97 11.04 -25.19
N GLU A 21 -9.15 12.25 -24.67
CA GLU A 21 -10.44 12.94 -24.68
C GLU A 21 -10.64 13.60 -26.05
N LEU A 22 -11.29 12.86 -26.95
CA LEU A 22 -11.60 13.34 -28.30
C LEU A 22 -12.80 14.30 -28.28
N PRO A 23 -12.83 15.32 -29.15
CA PRO A 23 -13.97 16.22 -29.25
C PRO A 23 -15.24 15.46 -29.65
N PRO A 24 -16.45 15.99 -29.36
CA PRO A 24 -17.69 15.37 -29.81
C PRO A 24 -17.73 15.31 -31.34
N LEU A 25 -17.98 14.11 -31.88
CA LEU A 25 -18.12 13.92 -33.32
C LEU A 25 -19.57 14.20 -33.75
N ILE A 26 -19.76 15.20 -34.60
CA ILE A 26 -21.07 15.54 -35.18
C ILE A 26 -21.17 14.88 -36.56
N PRO A 27 -21.96 13.80 -36.73
CA PRO A 27 -21.90 12.96 -37.94
C PRO A 27 -22.20 13.71 -39.24
N HIS A 28 -23.08 14.71 -39.18
CA HIS A 28 -23.54 15.48 -40.33
C HIS A 28 -22.60 16.65 -40.73
N ASN A 29 -21.57 16.94 -39.94
CA ASN A 29 -20.66 18.05 -40.21
C ASN A 29 -19.28 17.52 -40.68
N PRO A 30 -18.91 17.69 -41.96
CA PRO A 30 -17.61 17.22 -42.47
C PRO A 30 -16.41 17.90 -41.78
N ILE A 31 -16.56 19.14 -41.31
CA ILE A 31 -15.51 19.84 -40.55
C ILE A 31 -15.29 19.16 -39.19
N SER A 32 -16.37 18.67 -38.56
CA SER A 32 -16.28 17.92 -37.30
C SER A 32 -15.48 16.63 -37.49
N TRP A 33 -15.65 15.94 -38.62
CA TRP A 33 -14.85 14.74 -38.96
C TRP A 33 -13.38 15.07 -39.16
N ILE A 34 -13.06 16.16 -39.86
CA ILE A 34 -11.67 16.59 -40.09
C ILE A 34 -11.00 16.94 -38.76
N TYR A 35 -11.67 17.73 -37.92
CA TYR A 35 -11.14 18.13 -36.61
C TYR A 35 -10.99 16.95 -35.66
N TRP A 36 -11.98 16.06 -35.59
CA TRP A 36 -11.92 14.85 -34.78
C TRP A 36 -10.76 13.93 -35.23
N THR A 37 -10.63 13.71 -36.53
CA THR A 37 -9.56 12.89 -37.12
C THR A 37 -8.19 13.50 -36.86
N TYR A 38 -8.06 14.82 -37.01
CA TYR A 38 -6.85 15.55 -36.64
C TYR A 38 -6.51 15.32 -35.16
N CYS A 39 -7.44 15.58 -34.24
CA CYS A 39 -7.23 15.34 -32.82
C CYS A 39 -6.88 13.87 -32.52
N TYR A 40 -7.50 12.90 -33.20
CA TYR A 40 -7.19 11.48 -33.03
C TYR A 40 -5.75 11.14 -33.42
N PHE A 41 -5.26 11.68 -34.54
CA PHE A 41 -3.90 11.42 -35.00
C PHE A 41 -2.83 12.25 -34.29
N THR A 42 -3.16 13.44 -33.78
CA THR A 42 -2.19 14.30 -33.09
C THR A 42 -2.14 14.08 -31.59
N SER A 43 -3.19 13.51 -30.99
CA SER A 43 -3.20 13.27 -29.55
C SER A 43 -2.37 12.05 -29.18
N VAL A 44 -1.60 12.18 -28.11
CA VAL A 44 -0.72 11.13 -27.60
C VAL A 44 -1.19 10.76 -26.20
N ASN A 45 -1.34 9.46 -25.93
CA ASN A 45 -1.72 8.94 -24.60
C ASN A 45 -0.61 9.04 -23.54
N GLY A 46 0.57 9.55 -23.91
CA GLY A 46 1.72 9.66 -23.02
C GLY A 46 1.62 10.89 -22.12
N LEU A 47 2.25 10.84 -20.93
CA LEU A 47 2.50 12.05 -20.16
C LEU A 47 3.38 13.00 -20.97
N THR A 48 3.02 14.29 -20.94
CA THR A 48 3.85 15.37 -21.49
C THR A 48 5.16 15.50 -20.71
N ASP A 49 5.07 15.43 -19.38
CA ASP A 49 6.21 15.53 -18.47
C ASP A 49 6.43 14.20 -17.76
N LYS A 50 7.59 13.58 -18.03
CA LYS A 50 7.97 12.35 -17.35
C LYS A 50 8.28 12.60 -15.87
N ILE A 51 8.04 11.59 -15.05
CA ILE A 51 8.21 11.68 -13.61
C ILE A 51 9.67 11.41 -13.25
N HIS A 52 10.24 12.33 -12.48
CA HIS A 52 11.63 12.27 -12.08
C HIS A 52 11.83 11.29 -10.93
N VAL A 53 12.82 10.40 -11.07
CA VAL A 53 13.23 9.48 -10.01
C VAL A 53 14.67 9.68 -9.59
N GLU A 54 14.87 9.74 -8.27
CA GLU A 54 16.18 9.79 -7.64
C GLU A 54 16.52 8.42 -7.06
N PHE A 55 17.82 8.10 -7.03
CA PHE A 55 18.35 6.85 -6.50
C PHE A 55 19.24 7.13 -5.29
N PHE A 56 19.06 6.39 -4.20
CA PHE A 56 19.87 6.52 -2.99
C PHE A 56 20.45 5.18 -2.56
N ASN A 57 21.64 5.25 -1.96
CA ASN A 57 22.36 4.15 -1.32
C ASN A 57 22.85 3.05 -2.28
N ASP A 58 24.13 2.69 -2.16
CA ASP A 58 24.77 1.73 -3.08
C ASP A 58 24.47 0.28 -2.70
N GLN A 59 24.24 -0.01 -1.41
CA GLN A 59 24.01 -1.37 -0.94
C GLN A 59 22.54 -1.81 -1.08
N TYR A 60 21.61 -0.90 -0.78
CA TYR A 60 20.17 -1.12 -0.94
C TYR A 60 19.60 0.05 -1.71
N VAL A 61 19.40 -0.16 -3.00
CA VAL A 61 19.01 0.91 -3.92
C VAL A 61 17.57 1.33 -3.65
N HIS A 62 17.39 2.56 -3.16
CA HIS A 62 16.09 3.18 -2.99
C HIS A 62 15.72 3.98 -4.23
N ILE A 63 14.49 3.81 -4.73
CA ILE A 63 13.95 4.57 -5.86
C ILE A 63 12.91 5.53 -5.32
N VAL A 64 13.18 6.83 -5.35
CA VAL A 64 12.29 7.81 -4.72
C VAL A 64 11.88 8.92 -5.67
N VAL A 65 10.63 9.37 -5.52
CA VAL A 65 10.09 10.57 -6.14
C VAL A 65 9.92 11.61 -5.03
N ARG A 66 10.53 12.78 -5.21
CA ARG A 66 10.52 13.86 -4.20
C ARG A 66 9.58 15.01 -4.52
N ASP A 67 9.24 15.20 -5.78
CA ASP A 67 8.34 16.27 -6.18
C ASP A 67 6.92 16.02 -5.67
N ASP A 68 6.35 17.01 -4.97
CA ASP A 68 5.05 16.92 -4.31
C ASP A 68 3.92 16.56 -5.28
N THR A 69 3.96 17.16 -6.48
CA THR A 69 2.92 16.95 -7.49
C THR A 69 3.03 15.57 -8.14
N GLN A 70 4.25 15.13 -8.44
CA GLN A 70 4.51 13.82 -9.04
C GLN A 70 4.21 12.68 -8.08
N MET A 71 4.53 12.84 -6.79
CA MET A 71 4.18 11.88 -5.75
C MET A 71 2.66 11.66 -5.65
N ILE A 72 1.92 12.76 -5.55
CA ILE A 72 0.45 12.71 -5.47
C ILE A 72 -0.11 12.11 -6.76
N TYR A 73 0.42 12.49 -7.92
CA TYR A 73 -0.02 11.99 -9.21
C TYR A 73 0.14 10.46 -9.32
N LEU A 74 1.30 9.91 -8.99
CA LEU A 74 1.54 8.46 -9.01
C LEU A 74 0.63 7.69 -8.06
N TRP A 75 0.37 8.26 -6.88
CA TRP A 75 -0.51 7.64 -5.91
C TRP A 75 -1.98 7.68 -6.36
N GLU A 76 -2.46 8.82 -6.85
CA GLU A 76 -3.85 8.99 -7.29
C GLU A 76 -4.18 8.20 -8.55
N HIS A 77 -3.17 7.95 -9.40
CA HIS A 77 -3.32 7.26 -10.69
C HIS A 77 -2.77 5.84 -10.67
N GLY A 78 -3.01 5.10 -9.59
CA GLY A 78 -2.70 3.67 -9.53
C GLY A 78 -1.96 3.20 -8.29
N PHE A 79 -1.90 4.03 -7.24
CA PHE A 79 -1.39 3.70 -5.91
C PHE A 79 0.07 3.23 -5.92
N PHE A 80 0.88 3.81 -6.81
CA PHE A 80 2.30 3.48 -6.92
C PHE A 80 3.10 4.08 -5.76
N GLY A 81 4.08 3.34 -5.26
CA GLY A 81 5.03 3.80 -4.25
C GLY A 81 4.46 3.94 -2.84
N THR A 82 5.32 4.18 -1.86
CA THR A 82 4.94 4.29 -0.45
C THR A 82 5.59 5.53 0.14
N GLY A 83 4.81 6.40 0.77
CA GLY A 83 5.35 7.57 1.47
C GLY A 83 6.23 7.12 2.64
N GLN A 84 7.45 7.66 2.74
CA GLN A 84 8.42 7.26 3.77
C GLN A 84 8.07 7.77 5.18
N LEU A 85 7.41 8.92 5.27
CA LEU A 85 7.00 9.56 6.55
C LEU A 85 5.51 9.37 6.84
N SER A 86 4.81 8.66 5.97
CA SER A 86 3.42 8.25 6.07
C SER A 86 3.31 6.74 6.00
N ARG A 87 2.10 6.21 6.19
CA ARG A 87 1.91 4.74 6.18
C ARG A 87 1.76 4.17 4.77
N SER A 88 1.28 4.97 3.82
CA SER A 88 0.96 4.55 2.45
C SER A 88 0.94 5.79 1.52
N GLU A 89 -0.16 6.55 1.53
CA GLU A 89 -0.28 7.79 0.77
C GLU A 89 0.68 8.87 1.32
N PRO A 90 1.37 9.63 0.45
CA PRO A 90 2.25 10.73 0.86
C PRO A 90 1.41 11.90 1.42
N THR A 91 1.06 11.78 2.69
CA THR A 91 0.15 12.71 3.39
C THR A 91 0.87 13.53 4.46
N TRP A 92 2.16 13.31 4.67
CA TRP A 92 2.91 13.89 5.78
C TRP A 92 2.83 15.41 5.77
N LYS A 93 3.08 16.06 4.62
CA LYS A 93 3.04 17.52 4.50
C LYS A 93 1.67 18.07 4.87
N ASN A 94 0.61 17.56 4.24
CA ASN A 94 -0.77 17.93 4.56
C ASN A 94 -1.13 17.69 6.05
N ARG A 95 -0.62 16.62 6.67
CA ARG A 95 -0.84 16.34 8.09
C ARG A 95 -0.09 17.32 9.00
N THR A 96 1.13 17.67 8.63
CA THR A 96 1.97 18.64 9.37
C THR A 96 1.39 20.04 9.23
N ASP A 97 1.00 20.45 8.02
CA ASP A 97 0.29 21.71 7.76
C ASP A 97 -0.98 21.79 8.61
N ASN A 98 -1.83 20.77 8.57
CA ASN A 98 -3.04 20.75 9.39
C ASN A 98 -2.74 20.76 10.88
N ARG A 99 -1.70 20.06 11.36
CA ARG A 99 -1.33 20.06 12.79
C ARG A 99 -0.85 21.44 13.25
N LEU A 100 -0.03 22.11 12.45
CA LEU A 100 0.51 23.42 12.78
C LEU A 100 -0.53 24.53 12.58
N ALA A 101 -1.41 24.41 11.59
CA ALA A 101 -2.53 25.34 11.36
C ALA A 101 -3.73 25.12 12.31
N ASP A 102 -4.00 23.90 12.78
CA ASP A 102 -5.05 23.59 13.79
C ASP A 102 -4.71 24.18 15.18
N SER A 103 -3.55 24.80 15.38
CA SER A 103 -3.34 25.68 16.54
C SER A 103 -4.38 26.83 16.58
N ASP A 104 -4.98 27.19 15.42
CA ASP A 104 -6.03 28.21 15.30
C ASP A 104 -7.41 27.69 14.82
N SER A 105 -7.59 26.40 14.49
CA SER A 105 -8.86 25.88 13.94
C SER A 105 -9.18 24.45 14.36
N HIS A 106 -10.44 24.16 14.69
CA HIS A 106 -10.89 22.90 15.29
C HIS A 106 -11.33 21.84 14.24
N GLY A 107 -10.39 21.23 13.52
CA GLY A 107 -10.67 20.12 12.58
C GLY A 107 -10.42 18.71 13.15
N LYS A 108 -11.43 17.82 13.18
CA LYS A 108 -11.27 16.40 13.59
C LYS A 108 -10.59 15.57 12.48
N THR A 109 -9.27 15.38 12.56
CA THR A 109 -8.50 14.48 11.67
C THR A 109 -8.70 12.98 12.03
N LEU A 110 -8.82 12.09 11.04
CA LEU A 110 -9.00 10.62 11.23
C LEU A 110 -7.93 9.97 12.12
N GLU A 111 -6.72 10.52 12.12
CA GLU A 111 -5.62 10.06 12.97
C GLU A 111 -5.82 10.45 14.44
N LYS A 112 -6.32 11.66 14.73
CA LYS A 112 -6.74 12.09 16.08
C LYS A 112 -7.83 11.15 16.63
N VAL A 113 -8.81 10.79 15.79
CA VAL A 113 -9.84 9.80 16.14
C VAL A 113 -9.22 8.42 16.43
N THR A 114 -8.20 8.01 15.66
CA THR A 114 -7.52 6.72 15.83
C THR A 114 -6.65 6.69 17.09
N GLN A 115 -5.90 7.76 17.36
CA GLN A 115 -5.08 7.92 18.55
C GLN A 115 -5.96 7.96 19.80
N HIS A 116 -7.06 8.71 19.76
CA HIS A 116 -8.04 8.71 20.84
C HIS A 116 -8.60 7.30 21.07
N ARG A 117 -9.02 6.58 20.02
CA ARG A 117 -9.43 5.18 20.13
C ARG A 117 -8.34 4.27 20.73
N ARG A 118 -7.05 4.55 20.50
CA ARG A 118 -5.93 3.80 21.11
C ARG A 118 -5.78 4.11 22.60
N LEU A 119 -5.89 5.37 22.99
CA LEU A 119 -5.86 5.78 24.40
C LEU A 119 -7.02 5.17 25.18
N LEU A 120 -8.24 5.25 24.63
CA LEU A 120 -9.41 4.58 25.22
C LEU A 120 -9.17 3.08 25.37
N ARG A 121 -8.62 2.41 24.35
CA ARG A 121 -8.28 0.97 24.42
C ARG A 121 -7.24 0.65 25.49
N LEU A 122 -6.27 1.54 25.72
CA LEU A 122 -5.27 1.40 26.77
C LEU A 122 -5.88 1.57 28.16
N GLU A 123 -6.73 2.57 28.36
CA GLU A 123 -7.50 2.77 29.59
C GLU A 123 -8.38 1.57 29.90
N PHE A 124 -9.12 1.06 28.91
CA PHE A 124 -9.91 -0.17 29.02
C PHE A 124 -9.05 -1.41 29.32
N LYS A 125 -7.80 -1.44 28.88
CA LYS A 125 -6.88 -2.53 29.22
C LYS A 125 -6.45 -2.42 30.68
N LYS A 126 -6.08 -1.23 31.13
CA LYS A 126 -5.67 -0.94 32.51
C LYS A 126 -6.78 -1.25 33.52
N GLN A 127 -8.02 -0.83 33.23
CA GLN A 127 -9.17 -1.13 34.09
C GLN A 127 -9.45 -2.64 34.18
N ARG A 128 -9.33 -3.38 33.07
CA ARG A 128 -9.49 -4.84 33.07
C ARG A 128 -8.42 -5.54 33.89
N GLU A 129 -7.17 -5.07 33.81
CA GLU A 129 -6.07 -5.58 34.63
C GLU A 129 -6.33 -5.33 36.13
N GLN A 130 -6.84 -4.15 36.51
CA GLN A 130 -7.22 -3.85 37.90
C GLN A 130 -8.34 -4.77 38.42
N MET A 131 -9.40 -4.94 37.62
CA MET A 131 -10.52 -5.82 37.98
C MET A 131 -10.11 -7.29 38.11
N GLU A 132 -9.19 -7.76 37.24
CA GLU A 132 -8.63 -9.11 37.32
C GLU A 132 -7.75 -9.29 38.56
N GLN A 133 -6.98 -8.27 38.94
CA GLN A 133 -6.21 -8.26 40.19
C GLN A 133 -7.12 -8.34 41.42
N GLU A 134 -8.18 -7.53 41.50
CA GLU A 134 -9.17 -7.59 42.58
C GLU A 134 -9.81 -8.97 42.69
N LEU A 135 -10.15 -9.59 41.56
CA LEU A 135 -10.72 -10.94 41.51
C LEU A 135 -9.73 -11.99 42.03
N LEU A 136 -8.45 -11.87 41.65
CA LEU A 136 -7.38 -12.76 42.12
C LEU A 136 -7.14 -12.60 43.63
N GLU A 137 -7.20 -11.38 44.16
CA GLU A 137 -7.11 -11.11 45.59
C GLU A 137 -8.29 -11.71 46.36
N LEU A 138 -9.52 -11.57 45.84
CA LEU A 138 -10.70 -12.19 46.44
C LEU A 138 -10.59 -13.71 46.47
N ARG A 139 -10.07 -14.34 45.42
CA ARG A 139 -9.78 -15.79 45.39
C ARG A 139 -8.69 -16.17 46.39
N ARG A 140 -7.62 -15.38 46.52
CA ARG A 140 -6.53 -15.61 47.49
C ARG A 140 -7.02 -15.54 48.93
N ASN A 141 -7.97 -14.66 49.21
CA ASN A 141 -8.55 -14.47 50.54
C ASN A 141 -9.64 -15.51 50.88
N GLY A 142 -9.86 -16.53 50.04
CA GLY A 142 -10.84 -17.58 50.28
C GLY A 142 -12.29 -17.18 49.98
N GLY A 143 -12.50 -16.21 49.09
CA GLY A 143 -13.83 -15.71 48.71
C GLY A 143 -14.77 -16.82 48.21
N THR A 144 -16.05 -16.70 48.56
CA THR A 144 -17.09 -17.67 48.15
C THR A 144 -17.50 -17.45 46.69
N ILE A 145 -17.98 -18.50 46.01
CA ILE A 145 -18.41 -18.43 44.59
C ILE A 145 -19.48 -17.35 44.35
N GLU A 146 -20.34 -17.09 45.32
CA GLU A 146 -21.37 -16.06 45.24
C GLU A 146 -20.78 -14.64 45.25
N GLN A 147 -19.79 -14.39 46.10
CA GLN A 147 -19.06 -13.11 46.15
C GLN A 147 -18.30 -12.84 44.86
N GLU A 148 -17.74 -13.90 44.25
CA GLU A 148 -17.06 -13.79 42.96
C GLU A 148 -18.04 -13.40 41.85
N LYS A 149 -19.23 -14.01 41.81
CA LYS A 149 -20.27 -13.69 40.83
C LYS A 149 -20.76 -12.25 40.98
N GLU A 150 -20.98 -11.81 42.22
CA GLU A 150 -21.44 -10.46 42.52
C GLU A 150 -20.41 -9.40 42.12
N LEU A 151 -19.12 -9.64 42.43
CA LEU A 151 -18.03 -8.75 42.02
C LEU A 151 -17.93 -8.65 40.49
N ILE A 152 -18.01 -9.78 39.78
CA ILE A 152 -17.99 -9.80 38.30
C ILE A 152 -19.17 -9.02 37.73
N GLU A 153 -20.36 -9.11 38.34
CA GLU A 153 -21.53 -8.38 37.86
C GLU A 153 -21.39 -6.87 38.10
N GLN A 154 -20.87 -6.45 39.26
CA GLN A 154 -20.57 -5.05 39.56
C GLN A 154 -19.53 -4.47 38.59
N GLN A 155 -18.44 -5.20 38.36
CA GLN A 155 -17.39 -4.86 37.38
C GLN A 155 -17.92 -4.74 35.94
N ARG A 156 -18.88 -5.60 35.55
CA ARG A 156 -19.55 -5.51 34.23
C ARG A 156 -20.44 -4.27 34.12
N LYS A 157 -21.14 -3.89 35.19
CA LYS A 157 -21.98 -2.68 35.21
C LYS A 157 -21.12 -1.43 35.12
N SER A 158 -20.05 -1.33 35.92
CA SER A 158 -19.14 -0.18 35.90
C SER A 158 -18.46 0.00 34.53
N LEU A 159 -18.01 -1.08 33.88
CA LEU A 159 -17.47 -1.01 32.52
C LEU A 159 -18.49 -0.52 31.48
N ARG A 160 -19.76 -0.93 31.61
CA ARG A 160 -20.83 -0.49 30.70
C ARG A 160 -21.13 0.99 30.87
N GLU A 161 -21.18 1.47 32.11
CA GLU A 161 -21.38 2.89 32.44
C GLU A 161 -20.20 3.75 31.99
N TYR A 162 -18.97 3.29 32.23
CA TYR A 162 -17.76 3.98 31.76
C TYR A 162 -17.75 4.09 30.23
N LYS A 163 -18.14 3.03 29.52
CA LYS A 163 -18.25 3.03 28.05
C LYS A 163 -19.35 3.96 27.54
N SER A 164 -20.49 4.04 28.23
CA SER A 164 -21.56 4.96 27.84
C SER A 164 -21.12 6.40 28.03
N GLN A 165 -20.50 6.75 29.15
CA GLN A 165 -19.99 8.10 29.43
C GLN A 165 -18.94 8.54 28.39
N GLN A 166 -17.98 7.68 28.03
CA GLN A 166 -16.97 7.99 27.01
C GLN A 166 -17.54 8.20 25.60
N SER A 167 -18.74 7.67 25.29
CA SER A 167 -19.38 7.91 24.00
C SER A 167 -19.92 9.34 23.85
N PHE A 168 -20.08 10.07 24.97
CA PHE A 168 -20.59 11.44 25.01
C PHE A 168 -19.51 12.50 25.26
N THR A 169 -18.33 12.13 25.75
CA THR A 169 -17.25 13.08 25.99
C THR A 169 -16.62 13.54 24.67
N GLU A 170 -16.94 14.76 24.26
CA GLU A 170 -16.13 15.43 23.24
C GLU A 170 -14.73 15.69 23.80
N VAL A 171 -13.71 15.25 23.08
CA VAL A 171 -12.30 15.47 23.45
C VAL A 171 -12.06 16.97 23.45
N ALA A 172 -11.85 17.55 24.63
CA ALA A 172 -11.38 18.91 24.77
C ALA A 172 -10.08 19.06 23.96
N PRO A 173 -9.93 20.09 23.11
CA PRO A 173 -8.70 20.32 22.39
C PRO A 173 -7.60 20.56 23.43
N GLN A 174 -6.60 19.68 23.47
CA GLN A 174 -5.34 20.06 24.09
C GLN A 174 -4.69 21.08 23.16
N GLU A 175 -4.34 22.26 23.68
CA GLU A 175 -3.47 23.21 23.00
C GLU A 175 -2.12 22.51 22.76
N GLU A 176 -1.91 22.00 21.54
CA GLU A 176 -0.60 21.53 21.13
C GLU A 176 0.27 22.76 20.89
N THR A 177 1.05 23.14 21.91
CA THR A 177 2.11 24.14 21.75
C THR A 177 3.09 23.69 20.68
N ILE A 178 3.33 24.55 19.69
CA ILE A 178 4.34 24.32 18.63
C ILE A 178 5.67 24.02 19.32
N ARG A 179 6.28 22.88 19.00
CA ARG A 179 7.58 22.49 19.57
C ARG A 179 8.68 23.29 18.87
N ASP A 180 9.77 23.57 19.57
CA ASP A 180 10.93 24.28 18.97
C ASP A 180 11.44 23.61 17.68
N ILE A 181 11.34 22.27 17.61
CA ILE A 181 11.73 21.49 16.43
C ILE A 181 10.80 21.71 15.22
N ASP A 182 9.54 22.08 15.47
CA ASP A 182 8.56 22.31 14.40
C ASP A 182 8.86 23.62 13.66
N LEU A 183 9.57 24.57 14.29
CA LEU A 183 10.04 25.81 13.65
C LEU A 183 11.04 25.53 12.51
N LEU A 184 11.81 24.44 12.60
CA LEU A 184 12.77 24.02 11.57
C LEU A 184 12.10 23.47 10.30
N LEU A 185 10.78 23.24 10.33
CA LEU A 185 10.03 22.72 9.19
C LEU A 185 9.61 23.82 8.22
N PHE A 186 9.68 25.08 8.63
CA PHE A 186 9.33 26.22 7.78
C PHE A 186 10.52 26.59 6.89
N THR A 187 10.20 26.87 5.63
CA THR A 187 11.09 27.55 4.69
C THR A 187 11.10 29.05 4.99
N ASP A 188 12.06 29.78 4.43
CA ASP A 188 12.15 31.23 4.58
C ASP A 188 10.88 31.96 4.11
N ASP A 189 10.13 31.34 3.19
CA ASP A 189 8.83 31.80 2.67
C ASP A 189 7.64 31.50 3.61
N GLY A 190 7.88 30.94 4.79
CA GLY A 190 6.84 30.54 5.75
C GLY A 190 6.01 29.32 5.34
N LYS A 191 6.42 28.57 4.30
CA LYS A 191 5.78 27.32 3.89
C LYS A 191 6.45 26.12 4.52
N ILE A 192 5.71 25.05 4.79
CA ILE A 192 6.31 23.79 5.26
C ILE A 192 7.13 23.14 4.16
N LYS A 193 8.38 22.80 4.49
CA LYS A 193 9.31 22.07 3.65
C LYS A 193 8.78 20.64 3.41
N GLN A 194 8.70 20.23 2.14
CA GLN A 194 8.36 18.84 1.81
C GLN A 194 9.56 17.93 2.14
N LEU A 195 9.42 17.12 3.19
CA LEU A 195 10.44 16.15 3.62
C LEU A 195 10.10 14.72 3.21
N GLU A 196 8.82 14.45 2.95
CA GLU A 196 8.40 13.12 2.54
C GLU A 196 8.79 12.88 1.08
N SER A 197 9.27 11.67 0.81
CA SER A 197 9.43 11.15 -0.54
C SER A 197 8.56 9.90 -0.72
N LEU A 198 8.17 9.63 -1.96
CA LEU A 198 7.42 8.45 -2.36
C LEU A 198 8.39 7.40 -2.89
N GLU A 199 8.48 6.27 -2.21
CA GLU A 199 9.42 5.20 -2.54
C GLU A 199 8.76 4.12 -3.39
N LEU A 200 9.30 3.87 -4.58
CA LEU A 200 8.82 2.85 -5.52
C LEU A 200 9.49 1.51 -5.26
N MET A 201 8.73 0.42 -5.32
CA MET A 201 9.31 -0.92 -5.39
C MET A 201 10.05 -1.11 -6.72
N PRO A 202 11.12 -1.94 -6.80
CA PRO A 202 11.80 -2.25 -8.06
C PRO A 202 10.84 -2.71 -9.17
N ALA A 203 9.88 -3.56 -8.84
CA ALA A 203 8.87 -4.02 -9.80
C ALA A 203 7.91 -2.89 -10.25
N GLU A 204 7.54 -1.96 -9.35
CA GLU A 204 6.74 -0.78 -9.68
C GLU A 204 7.50 0.13 -10.65
N ALA A 205 8.77 0.43 -10.34
CA ALA A 205 9.60 1.28 -11.20
C ALA A 205 9.83 0.66 -12.57
N MET A 206 10.05 -0.66 -12.64
CA MET A 206 10.17 -1.37 -13.91
C MET A 206 8.85 -1.30 -14.69
N PHE A 207 7.70 -1.43 -14.03
CA PHE A 207 6.40 -1.33 -14.67
C PHE A 207 6.14 0.08 -15.22
N LEU A 208 6.44 1.11 -14.42
CA LEU A 208 6.33 2.54 -14.78
C LEU A 208 7.44 3.03 -15.73
N THR A 209 8.34 2.15 -16.15
CA THR A 209 9.37 2.45 -17.16
C THR A 209 9.18 1.65 -18.44
N PHE A 210 8.97 0.34 -18.30
CA PHE A 210 8.92 -0.61 -19.41
C PHE A 210 7.50 -0.80 -19.96
N ALA A 211 6.51 -1.01 -19.09
CA ALA A 211 5.13 -1.27 -19.51
C ALA A 211 4.37 0.03 -19.76
N LEU A 212 4.58 1.03 -18.89
CA LEU A 212 4.10 2.39 -19.03
C LEU A 212 5.33 3.29 -19.10
N PRO A 213 5.56 4.11 -20.14
CA PRO A 213 6.75 4.95 -20.25
C PRO A 213 6.61 6.25 -19.46
N VAL A 214 6.38 6.16 -18.14
CA VAL A 214 5.98 7.28 -17.25
C VAL A 214 7.20 7.91 -16.58
N LEU A 215 8.17 7.10 -16.15
CA LEU A 215 9.39 7.58 -15.51
C LEU A 215 10.38 8.12 -16.53
N ASP A 216 11.20 9.08 -16.11
CA ASP A 216 12.25 9.72 -16.90
C ASP A 216 13.57 8.93 -16.98
N ILE A 217 13.50 7.61 -16.85
CA ILE A 217 14.64 6.70 -16.94
C ILE A 217 14.38 5.61 -17.97
N THR A 218 15.43 5.06 -18.58
CA THR A 218 15.30 3.89 -19.47
C THR A 218 15.28 2.60 -18.66
N ALA A 219 14.61 1.56 -19.15
CA ALA A 219 14.62 0.24 -18.50
C ALA A 219 16.05 -0.28 -18.30
N LYS A 220 16.95 -0.02 -19.27
CA LYS A 220 18.36 -0.40 -19.19
C LYS A 220 19.07 0.31 -18.05
N ASP A 221 18.93 1.62 -17.93
CA ASP A 221 19.58 2.38 -16.87
C ASP A 221 18.99 2.07 -15.49
N LEU A 222 17.67 1.85 -15.41
CA LEU A 222 17.00 1.41 -14.19
C LEU A 222 17.59 0.09 -13.70
N THR A 223 17.64 -0.93 -14.57
CA THR A 223 18.18 -2.24 -14.19
C THR A 223 19.66 -2.22 -13.86
N ARG A 224 20.45 -1.37 -14.54
CA ARG A 224 21.87 -1.15 -14.20
C ARG A 224 22.02 -0.52 -12.83
N ARG A 225 21.16 0.44 -12.46
CA ARG A 225 21.19 1.03 -11.11
C ARG A 225 20.75 0.04 -10.04
N LEU A 226 19.77 -0.81 -10.32
CA LEU A 226 19.23 -1.78 -9.35
C LEU A 226 20.15 -2.97 -9.12
N MET A 227 20.78 -3.51 -10.17
CA MET A 227 21.49 -4.79 -10.12
C MET A 227 22.93 -4.70 -10.67
N GLY A 228 23.41 -3.51 -11.00
CA GLY A 228 24.76 -3.31 -11.54
C GLY A 228 24.98 -4.05 -12.85
N SER A 229 26.02 -4.88 -12.86
CA SER A 229 26.37 -5.80 -13.95
C SER A 229 26.28 -7.23 -13.44
N PRO A 230 25.12 -7.88 -13.54
CA PRO A 230 24.95 -9.24 -13.02
C PRO A 230 25.83 -10.21 -13.78
N GLU A 231 26.44 -11.16 -13.07
CA GLU A 231 27.34 -12.16 -13.65
C GLU A 231 26.63 -13.50 -13.87
N SER A 232 25.54 -13.73 -13.13
CA SER A 232 24.78 -14.97 -13.13
C SER A 232 23.29 -14.75 -13.26
N TYR A 233 22.57 -15.79 -13.65
CA TYR A 233 21.10 -15.77 -13.66
C TYR A 233 20.52 -15.58 -12.26
N ALA A 234 21.18 -16.08 -11.21
CA ALA A 234 20.71 -15.98 -9.84
C ALA A 234 20.58 -14.51 -9.39
N ASP A 235 21.48 -13.63 -9.88
CA ASP A 235 21.50 -12.21 -9.54
C ASP A 235 20.25 -11.45 -10.04
N ILE A 236 19.61 -11.96 -11.11
CA ILE A 236 18.47 -11.31 -11.77
C ILE A 236 17.16 -12.08 -11.59
N HIS A 237 17.23 -13.34 -11.18
CA HIS A 237 16.10 -14.25 -11.15
C HIS A 237 14.97 -13.75 -10.26
N GLU A 238 15.29 -13.35 -9.03
CA GLU A 238 14.29 -12.90 -8.06
C GLU A 238 13.54 -11.67 -8.57
N PHE A 239 14.27 -10.69 -9.09
CA PHE A 239 13.69 -9.48 -9.67
C PHE A 239 12.78 -9.80 -10.87
N ILE A 240 13.20 -10.71 -11.75
CA ILE A 240 12.39 -11.12 -12.91
C ILE A 240 11.10 -11.78 -12.43
N SER A 241 11.16 -12.72 -11.49
CA SER A 241 9.97 -13.39 -10.94
C SER A 241 9.03 -12.38 -10.27
N GLN A 242 9.57 -11.47 -9.45
CA GLN A 242 8.81 -10.39 -8.82
C GLN A 242 8.13 -9.49 -9.85
N TYR A 243 8.84 -9.09 -10.90
CA TYR A 243 8.29 -8.21 -11.94
C TYR A 243 7.26 -8.90 -12.82
N VAL A 244 7.49 -10.15 -13.24
CA VAL A 244 6.54 -10.91 -14.07
C VAL A 244 5.21 -11.07 -13.34
N VAL A 245 5.23 -11.41 -12.05
CA VAL A 245 4.03 -11.53 -11.23
C VAL A 245 3.37 -10.17 -11.01
N TYR A 246 4.15 -9.12 -10.74
CA TYR A 246 3.63 -7.76 -10.59
C TYR A 246 2.91 -7.31 -11.87
N HIS A 247 3.55 -7.46 -13.03
CA HIS A 247 2.99 -7.14 -14.33
C HIS A 247 1.74 -7.96 -14.63
N HIS A 248 1.75 -9.28 -14.33
CA HIS A 248 0.60 -10.14 -14.47
C HIS A 248 -0.61 -9.56 -13.73
N TYR A 249 -0.51 -9.28 -12.44
CA TYR A 249 -1.64 -8.75 -11.68
C TYR A 249 -2.06 -7.34 -12.08
N ARG A 250 -1.10 -6.43 -12.36
CA ARG A 250 -1.42 -5.09 -12.87
C ARG A 250 -2.18 -5.15 -14.21
N SER A 251 -1.79 -6.06 -15.10
CA SER A 251 -2.46 -6.24 -16.40
C SER A 251 -3.88 -6.80 -16.27
N HIS A 252 -4.18 -7.52 -15.18
CA HIS A 252 -5.53 -7.99 -14.83
C HIS A 252 -6.34 -6.95 -14.04
N GLY A 253 -5.82 -5.72 -13.87
CA GLY A 253 -6.52 -4.61 -13.22
C GLY A 253 -6.40 -4.57 -11.69
N TRP A 254 -5.59 -5.43 -11.08
CA TRP A 254 -5.35 -5.38 -9.64
C TRP A 254 -4.41 -4.24 -9.26
N CYS A 255 -4.71 -3.59 -8.14
CA CYS A 255 -3.74 -2.74 -7.45
C CYS A 255 -2.83 -3.62 -6.59
N VAL A 256 -1.57 -3.72 -6.99
CA VAL A 256 -0.54 -4.54 -6.34
C VAL A 256 0.29 -3.70 -5.36
N ARG A 257 0.45 -4.16 -4.12
CA ARG A 257 1.27 -3.52 -3.07
C ARG A 257 2.16 -4.54 -2.37
N SER A 258 3.20 -4.09 -1.65
CA SER A 258 4.04 -4.98 -0.83
C SER A 258 3.21 -5.76 0.21
N GLY A 259 3.45 -7.07 0.27
CA GLY A 259 2.81 -7.99 1.21
C GLY A 259 3.58 -8.26 2.50
N VAL A 260 4.70 -7.57 2.73
CA VAL A 260 5.63 -7.85 3.84
C VAL A 260 4.94 -7.91 5.21
N LYS A 261 3.89 -7.10 5.43
CA LYS A 261 3.11 -7.06 6.68
C LYS A 261 2.37 -8.37 6.99
N PHE A 262 2.17 -9.22 5.99
CA PHE A 262 1.48 -10.50 6.10
C PHE A 262 2.39 -11.69 5.76
N GLY A 263 3.70 -11.44 5.60
CA GLY A 263 4.68 -12.47 5.25
C GLY A 263 4.59 -12.94 3.79
N CYS A 264 3.92 -12.19 2.92
CA CYS A 264 3.77 -12.51 1.50
C CYS A 264 4.50 -11.47 0.64
N ASP A 265 4.67 -11.74 -0.65
CA ASP A 265 5.36 -10.83 -1.57
C ASP A 265 4.46 -9.66 -1.95
N TYR A 266 3.21 -9.96 -2.32
CA TYR A 266 2.22 -8.94 -2.72
C TYR A 266 0.88 -9.05 -2.02
N LEU A 267 0.18 -7.91 -2.00
CA LEU A 267 -1.24 -7.76 -1.68
C LEU A 267 -1.98 -7.26 -2.90
N LEU A 268 -3.13 -7.84 -3.18
CA LEU A 268 -4.01 -7.40 -4.26
C LEU A 268 -5.25 -6.70 -3.71
N TYR A 269 -5.50 -5.51 -4.25
CA TYR A 269 -6.70 -4.72 -4.01
C TYR A 269 -7.44 -4.58 -5.34
N GLN A 270 -8.76 -4.74 -5.34
CA GLN A 270 -9.60 -4.54 -6.52
C GLN A 270 -9.71 -3.05 -6.88
N ARG A 271 -9.86 -2.18 -5.86
CA ARG A 271 -10.04 -0.72 -6.03
C ARG A 271 -8.92 0.12 -5.43
N GLY A 272 -8.16 -0.44 -4.50
CA GLY A 272 -6.98 0.20 -3.90
C GLY A 272 -7.08 0.46 -2.39
N PRO A 273 -5.95 0.75 -1.72
CA PRO A 273 -5.85 0.75 -0.25
C PRO A 273 -6.77 1.72 0.51
N PRO A 274 -7.02 2.96 0.03
CA PRO A 274 -7.94 3.87 0.72
C PRO A 274 -9.42 3.47 0.60
N LEU A 275 -9.77 2.63 -0.38
CA LEU A 275 -11.14 2.31 -0.74
C LEU A 275 -11.62 0.99 -0.11
N GLU A 276 -10.71 0.03 0.02
CA GLU A 276 -11.03 -1.32 0.50
C GLU A 276 -9.79 -2.05 1.05
N HIS A 277 -10.02 -3.16 1.75
CA HIS A 277 -8.95 -4.03 2.21
C HIS A 277 -8.46 -4.95 1.08
N ALA A 278 -7.17 -5.30 1.10
CA ALA A 278 -6.64 -6.30 0.18
C ALA A 278 -7.38 -7.63 0.33
N GLU A 279 -7.74 -8.23 -0.79
CA GLU A 279 -8.46 -9.51 -0.87
C GLU A 279 -7.49 -10.70 -0.85
N PHE A 280 -6.43 -10.60 -1.64
CA PHE A 280 -5.45 -11.68 -1.81
C PHE A 280 -4.08 -11.32 -1.25
N CYS A 281 -3.44 -12.30 -0.61
CA CYS A 281 -2.02 -12.32 -0.29
C CYS A 281 -1.31 -13.28 -1.26
N ILE A 282 -0.37 -12.77 -2.02
CA ILE A 282 0.34 -13.53 -3.06
C ILE A 282 1.73 -13.88 -2.55
N ARG A 283 2.05 -15.17 -2.59
CA ARG A 283 3.41 -15.67 -2.39
C ARG A 283 3.95 -16.20 -3.71
N ILE A 284 5.08 -15.65 -4.14
CA ILE A 284 5.76 -16.03 -5.36
C ILE A 284 6.64 -17.26 -5.07
N LEU A 285 6.56 -18.24 -5.97
CA LEU A 285 7.33 -19.48 -5.91
C LEU A 285 7.85 -19.79 -7.31
N ASP A 286 9.02 -20.40 -7.40
CA ASP A 286 9.43 -20.99 -8.67
C ASP A 286 8.64 -22.27 -8.93
N SER A 287 8.43 -22.62 -10.20
CA SER A 287 7.68 -23.84 -10.57
C SER A 287 8.26 -25.13 -9.98
N ASN A 288 9.56 -25.12 -9.69
CA ASN A 288 10.30 -26.26 -9.12
C ASN A 288 10.44 -26.18 -7.60
N ASP A 289 9.90 -25.14 -6.95
CA ASP A 289 9.97 -25.00 -5.51
C ASP A 289 9.11 -26.06 -4.81
N ILE A 290 9.76 -26.87 -3.99
CA ILE A 290 9.11 -27.84 -3.09
C ILE A 290 9.35 -27.36 -1.67
N LYS A 291 8.27 -27.02 -0.96
CA LYS A 291 8.29 -26.61 0.45
C LYS A 291 7.59 -27.65 1.32
N ASP A 292 7.94 -27.71 2.59
CA ASP A 292 7.31 -28.62 3.54
C ASP A 292 5.94 -28.09 4.01
N TYR A 293 5.18 -28.93 4.71
CA TYR A 293 3.87 -28.55 5.24
C TYR A 293 3.95 -27.36 6.19
N ASN A 294 5.01 -27.27 7.02
CA ASN A 294 5.15 -26.20 8.00
C ASN A 294 5.29 -24.84 7.31
N TRP A 295 6.05 -24.77 6.22
CA TRP A 295 6.19 -23.55 5.43
C TRP A 295 4.83 -23.07 4.89
N TYR A 296 4.05 -23.96 4.26
CA TYR A 296 2.72 -23.61 3.74
C TYR A 296 1.74 -23.22 4.86
N SER A 297 1.71 -24.01 5.94
CA SER A 297 0.77 -23.82 7.06
C SER A 297 1.04 -22.55 7.87
N SER A 298 2.32 -22.17 8.01
CA SER A 298 2.72 -20.98 8.79
C SER A 298 2.20 -19.69 8.15
N LEU A 299 2.44 -19.50 6.85
CA LEU A 299 1.91 -18.33 6.14
C LEU A 299 0.38 -18.36 6.07
N ALA A 300 -0.21 -19.53 5.79
CA ALA A 300 -1.65 -19.67 5.74
C ALA A 300 -2.32 -19.26 7.07
N ARG A 301 -1.68 -19.50 8.22
CA ARG A 301 -2.16 -19.05 9.54
C ARG A 301 -2.18 -17.53 9.67
N VAL A 302 -1.11 -16.85 9.23
CA VAL A 302 -1.00 -15.38 9.26
C VAL A 302 -2.04 -14.76 8.34
N VAL A 303 -2.14 -15.25 7.11
CA VAL A 303 -3.07 -14.74 6.08
C VAL A 303 -4.52 -14.97 6.49
N ALA A 304 -4.87 -16.16 7.00
CA ALA A 304 -6.21 -16.45 7.50
C ALA A 304 -6.58 -15.59 8.71
N GLY A 305 -5.63 -15.32 9.62
CA GLY A 305 -5.84 -14.42 10.76
C GLY A 305 -6.15 -12.98 10.34
N ALA A 306 -5.70 -12.57 9.15
CA ALA A 306 -6.00 -11.27 8.55
C ALA A 306 -7.27 -11.26 7.68
N ASN A 307 -8.03 -12.36 7.63
CA ASN A 307 -9.18 -12.56 6.75
C ASN A 307 -8.87 -12.27 5.26
N LYS A 308 -7.75 -12.80 4.78
CA LYS A 308 -7.33 -12.69 3.38
C LYS A 308 -7.28 -14.08 2.74
N THR A 309 -7.36 -14.11 1.42
CA THR A 309 -7.18 -15.35 0.65
C THR A 309 -5.71 -15.54 0.32
N TYR A 310 -5.16 -16.70 0.67
CA TYR A 310 -3.76 -17.02 0.39
C TYR A 310 -3.62 -17.64 -1.00
N VAL A 311 -2.78 -17.07 -1.85
CA VAL A 311 -2.52 -17.54 -3.21
C VAL A 311 -1.04 -17.82 -3.37
N LEU A 312 -0.74 -19.04 -3.82
CA LEU A 312 0.57 -19.47 -4.25
C LEU A 312 0.67 -19.19 -5.75
N CYS A 313 1.62 -18.34 -6.13
CA CYS A 313 1.84 -17.90 -7.49
C CYS A 313 3.15 -18.51 -8.00
N TYR A 314 3.03 -19.55 -8.80
CA TYR A 314 4.15 -20.27 -9.40
C TYR A 314 4.61 -19.58 -10.68
N VAL A 315 5.91 -19.38 -10.79
CA VAL A 315 6.59 -18.78 -11.94
C VAL A 315 7.44 -19.83 -12.62
N GLU A 316 7.12 -20.16 -13.86
CA GLU A 316 7.83 -21.13 -14.68
C GLU A 316 8.68 -20.41 -15.72
N ASN A 317 10.00 -20.68 -15.73
CA ASN A 317 10.91 -20.21 -16.77
C ASN A 317 10.93 -21.19 -17.95
N LEU A 318 10.55 -20.72 -19.14
CA LEU A 318 10.47 -21.56 -20.35
C LEU A 318 11.77 -21.58 -21.17
N ARG A 319 12.82 -20.91 -20.71
CA ARG A 319 14.11 -20.76 -21.42
C ARG A 319 15.27 -21.09 -20.50
N SER A 320 16.41 -21.41 -21.11
CA SER A 320 17.62 -21.71 -20.33
C SER A 320 18.13 -20.46 -19.62
N PRO A 321 18.69 -20.58 -18.40
CA PRO A 321 19.27 -19.47 -17.65
C PRO A 321 20.28 -18.64 -18.46
N GLU A 322 21.10 -19.29 -19.30
CA GLU A 322 22.11 -18.64 -20.14
C GLU A 322 21.47 -17.76 -21.22
N THR A 323 20.34 -18.22 -21.77
CA THR A 323 19.58 -17.44 -22.77
C THR A 323 19.01 -16.17 -22.15
N ILE A 324 18.47 -16.28 -20.93
CA ILE A 324 17.91 -15.14 -20.20
C ILE A 324 19.00 -14.13 -19.85
N LEU A 325 20.13 -14.59 -19.32
CA LEU A 325 21.27 -13.72 -18.99
C LEU A 325 21.80 -13.01 -20.25
N ARG A 326 21.91 -13.71 -21.39
CA ARG A 326 22.31 -13.09 -22.66
C ARG A 326 21.34 -11.97 -23.08
N TRP A 327 20.03 -12.21 -23.02
CA TRP A 327 19.04 -11.19 -23.34
C TRP A 327 19.07 -10.02 -22.35
N TRP A 328 19.38 -10.28 -21.08
CA TRP A 328 19.52 -9.25 -20.06
C TRP A 328 20.62 -8.26 -20.43
N HIS A 329 21.82 -8.74 -20.77
CA HIS A 329 22.93 -7.88 -21.20
C HIS A 329 22.62 -7.11 -22.49
N GLN A 330 21.81 -7.68 -23.38
CA GLN A 330 21.32 -7.03 -24.60
C GLN A 330 20.21 -6.00 -24.33
N GLY A 331 19.64 -5.96 -23.12
CA GLY A 331 18.48 -5.12 -22.80
C GLY A 331 17.18 -5.59 -23.46
N ASN A 332 17.08 -6.86 -23.87
CA ASN A 332 15.90 -7.41 -24.50
C ASN A 332 14.88 -7.92 -23.47
N TYR A 333 14.38 -6.98 -22.65
CA TYR A 333 13.43 -7.26 -21.57
C TYR A 333 12.12 -7.87 -22.06
N ARG A 334 11.66 -7.50 -23.26
CA ARG A 334 10.44 -8.05 -23.85
C ARG A 334 10.55 -9.56 -24.02
N SER A 335 11.64 -10.05 -24.60
CA SER A 335 11.86 -11.49 -24.77
C SER A 335 11.97 -12.20 -23.43
N ILE A 336 12.68 -11.61 -22.45
CA ILE A 336 12.82 -12.16 -21.09
C ILE A 336 11.45 -12.32 -20.44
N PHE A 337 10.66 -11.25 -20.30
CA PHE A 337 9.41 -11.34 -19.56
C PHE A 337 8.36 -12.19 -20.27
N SER A 338 8.38 -12.22 -21.61
CA SER A 338 7.49 -13.10 -22.39
C SER A 338 7.84 -14.59 -22.28
N SER A 339 9.02 -14.95 -21.78
CA SER A 339 9.44 -16.34 -21.63
C SER A 339 9.09 -16.96 -20.28
N TYR A 340 8.35 -16.26 -19.44
CA TYR A 340 7.84 -16.78 -18.17
C TYR A 340 6.35 -17.04 -18.23
N LYS A 341 5.90 -18.06 -17.51
CA LYS A 341 4.49 -18.38 -17.33
C LYS A 341 4.14 -18.29 -15.85
N VAL A 342 2.97 -17.72 -15.56
CA VAL A 342 2.44 -17.58 -14.21
C VAL A 342 1.29 -18.57 -14.03
N GLY A 343 1.32 -19.33 -12.94
CA GLY A 343 0.26 -20.24 -12.52
C GLY A 343 -0.15 -19.97 -11.07
N GLU A 344 -1.44 -20.06 -10.77
CA GLU A 344 -1.98 -19.64 -9.48
C GLU A 344 -2.72 -20.78 -8.81
N ILE A 345 -2.47 -20.98 -7.51
CA ILE A 345 -3.18 -21.95 -6.69
C ILE A 345 -3.64 -21.26 -5.41
N THR A 346 -4.95 -21.28 -5.17
CA THR A 346 -5.48 -20.80 -3.90
C THR A 346 -5.26 -21.84 -2.81
N TYR A 347 -4.52 -21.47 -1.77
CA TYR A 347 -4.31 -22.32 -0.61
C TYR A 347 -5.31 -21.95 0.49
N ARG A 348 -6.17 -22.89 0.86
CA ARG A 348 -7.09 -22.74 2.00
C ARG A 348 -6.83 -23.82 3.02
N ARG A 349 -6.68 -23.41 4.29
CA ARG A 349 -6.64 -24.37 5.39
C ARG A 349 -8.00 -25.05 5.49
N TRP A 350 -7.98 -26.38 5.52
CA TRP A 350 -9.19 -27.15 5.79
C TRP A 350 -9.58 -27.02 7.26
N ILE A 351 -10.83 -26.60 7.52
CA ILE A 351 -11.37 -26.43 8.87
C ILE A 351 -12.55 -27.41 9.01
N PRO A 352 -12.44 -28.47 9.85
CA PRO A 352 -13.46 -29.50 9.93
C PRO A 352 -14.87 -28.97 10.21
N GLY A 353 -15.00 -27.93 11.06
CA GLY A 353 -16.30 -27.35 11.40
C GLY A 353 -16.90 -26.40 10.36
N LYS A 354 -16.16 -26.03 9.31
CA LYS A 354 -16.65 -25.17 8.20
C LYS A 354 -16.70 -25.87 6.85
N ASN A 355 -15.87 -26.90 6.67
CA ASN A 355 -15.62 -27.55 5.39
C ASN A 355 -16.02 -29.04 5.40
N ARG A 356 -16.78 -29.49 6.41
CA ARG A 356 -17.51 -30.76 6.33
C ARG A 356 -18.75 -30.51 5.48
N GLU A 357 -18.81 -31.21 4.34
CA GLU A 357 -20.09 -31.51 3.69
C GLU A 357 -20.86 -32.55 4.51
#